data_AF-A0A1I5JAS0-F1
#
_entry.id   AF-A0A1I5JAS0-F1
#
_cell.length_a   1.000
_cell.length_b   1.000
_cell.length_c   1.000
_cell.angle_alpha   90.00
_cell.angle_beta   90.00
_cell.angle_gamma   90.00
#
_symmetry.space_group_name_H-M   'P 1'
#
loop_
_entity.id
_entity.type
_entity.pdbx_description
1 polymer ?
#
loop_
_entity_poly.entity_id
_entity_poly.type
_entity_poly.pdbx_seq_one_letter_code
_entity_poly.pdbx_strand_id
1 'polypeptide(L)'
;MSIFYTVQFGDTLSNIALRFGTTLPGLAQINNIFYPYPIYAGQRLIIPVEKELQQISGVATHYPSAGTNYTPAIGYAGQVPIVVDQEAIENIIGKKGTMQDDVLKFTFPRYDLKVNIGPVSIEPELALTSWMAFHQIGNHSRVMGDLVLLESEIDPVISQLIANGLEITALHNHLLYELPRIMYLHISGIGDAIKLAQSIKNVFSVTQTPLTGHPAGQTLPQEYWNTVEGIMGKKGTRIGRVIQFSFPRADNIKEFGLVIPPSMGISQAINFQVEGQKAAATGDFVLTANEVNPVVQTLKQYGITVTAIHNHMLYESPRLFFLHFGAVDNPEILAYGLKQALEQTNTIIG
;
A
#
# COMPACT_ATOMS: atom_id res chain seq x y z
N MET A 1 23.29 25.54 -17.35
CA MET A 1 24.23 24.87 -18.28
C MET A 1 23.76 23.42 -18.42
N SER A 2 24.11 22.68 -19.46
CA SER A 2 23.75 21.26 -19.55
C SER A 2 24.99 20.42 -19.83
N ILE A 3 25.01 19.21 -19.28
CA ILE A 3 26.04 18.21 -19.55
C ILE A 3 25.37 16.96 -20.14
N PHE A 4 26.16 16.13 -20.81
CA PHE A 4 25.69 14.82 -21.27
C PHE A 4 26.14 13.73 -20.31
N TYR A 5 25.22 12.85 -19.94
CA TYR A 5 25.49 11.63 -19.19
C TYR A 5 25.19 10.41 -20.05
N THR A 6 26.10 9.42 -20.05
CA THR A 6 25.85 8.15 -20.73
C THR A 6 25.38 7.14 -19.70
N VAL A 7 24.15 6.65 -19.88
CA VAL A 7 23.49 5.66 -19.01
C VAL A 7 24.36 4.41 -18.88
N GLN A 8 24.62 3.98 -17.64
CA GLN A 8 25.37 2.79 -17.31
C GLN A 8 24.43 1.60 -17.05
N PHE A 9 24.97 0.38 -17.06
CA PHE A 9 24.21 -0.80 -16.67
C PHE A 9 23.75 -0.67 -15.21
N GLY A 10 22.45 -0.85 -14.96
CA GLY A 10 21.84 -0.70 -13.63
C GLY A 10 21.35 0.71 -13.27
N ASP A 11 21.56 1.70 -14.15
CA ASP A 11 20.99 3.03 -13.95
C ASP A 11 19.47 3.02 -14.13
N THR A 12 18.79 3.81 -13.31
CA THR A 12 17.39 4.22 -13.53
C THR A 12 17.35 5.73 -13.75
N LEU A 13 16.32 6.21 -14.46
CA LEU A 13 16.16 7.65 -14.69
C LEU A 13 16.05 8.41 -13.35
N SER A 14 15.45 7.78 -12.35
CA SER A 14 15.31 8.27 -10.98
C SER A 14 16.65 8.48 -10.28
N ASN A 15 17.54 7.48 -10.33
CA ASN A 15 18.84 7.56 -9.66
C ASN A 15 19.78 8.54 -10.37
N ILE A 16 19.69 8.63 -11.71
CA ILE A 16 20.43 9.64 -12.48
C ILE A 16 19.94 11.04 -12.08
N ALA A 17 18.62 11.26 -12.02
CA ALA A 17 18.08 12.56 -11.62
C ALA A 17 18.59 12.98 -10.23
N LEU A 18 18.53 12.08 -9.25
CA LEU A 18 19.05 12.31 -7.90
C LEU A 18 20.54 12.65 -7.89
N ARG A 19 21.35 11.89 -8.63
CA ARG A 19 22.82 12.07 -8.71
C ARG A 19 23.21 13.47 -9.18
N PHE A 20 22.41 14.07 -10.06
CA PHE A 20 22.68 15.38 -10.65
C PHE A 20 21.83 16.50 -10.07
N GLY A 21 21.14 16.27 -8.94
CA GLY A 21 20.36 17.30 -8.27
C GLY A 21 19.17 17.81 -9.10
N THR A 22 18.60 16.95 -9.96
CA THR A 22 17.38 17.24 -10.72
C THR A 22 16.25 16.28 -10.32
N THR A 23 15.06 16.43 -10.92
CA THR A 23 13.90 15.58 -10.63
C THR A 23 13.68 14.59 -11.76
N LEU A 24 13.09 13.42 -11.47
CA LEU A 24 12.75 12.44 -12.51
C LEU A 24 11.84 13.04 -13.59
N PRO A 25 10.76 13.78 -13.27
CA PRO A 25 9.94 14.43 -14.29
C PRO A 25 10.72 15.47 -15.10
N GLY A 26 11.57 16.27 -14.44
CA GLY A 26 12.39 17.29 -15.13
C GLY A 26 13.42 16.65 -16.07
N LEU A 27 14.09 15.60 -15.63
CA LEU A 27 15.04 14.86 -16.46
C LEU A 27 14.34 14.12 -17.61
N ALA A 28 13.19 13.49 -17.35
CA ALA A 28 12.39 12.81 -18.35
C ALA A 28 11.91 13.78 -19.44
N GLN A 29 11.38 14.93 -19.04
CA GLN A 29 10.88 15.96 -19.94
C GLN A 29 11.97 16.49 -20.86
N ILE A 30 13.15 16.82 -20.32
CA ILE A 30 14.28 17.34 -21.11
C ILE A 30 14.77 16.32 -22.14
N ASN A 31 14.63 15.03 -21.84
CA ASN A 31 15.11 13.94 -22.69
C ASN A 31 14.01 13.30 -23.56
N ASN A 32 12.79 13.86 -23.57
CA ASN A 32 11.63 13.28 -24.26
C ASN A 32 11.38 11.81 -23.88
N ILE A 33 11.62 11.47 -22.61
CA ILE A 33 11.40 10.13 -22.07
C ILE A 33 10.02 10.13 -21.41
N PHE A 34 9.16 9.21 -21.83
CA PHE A 34 7.81 9.06 -21.32
C PHE A 34 7.73 7.85 -20.40
N TYR A 35 6.75 7.84 -19.49
CA TYR A 35 6.43 6.68 -18.67
C TYR A 35 6.30 5.41 -19.57
N PRO A 36 6.90 4.26 -19.22
CA PRO A 36 7.49 3.87 -17.92
C PRO A 36 8.95 4.30 -17.70
N TYR A 37 9.38 5.37 -18.37
CA TYR A 37 10.71 5.95 -18.30
C TYR A 37 11.85 5.01 -18.72
N PRO A 38 11.71 4.29 -19.86
CA PRO A 38 12.74 3.37 -20.30
C PRO A 38 14.04 4.11 -20.61
N ILE A 39 15.13 3.60 -20.05
CA ILE A 39 16.49 3.98 -20.44
C ILE A 39 17.33 2.74 -20.67
N TYR A 40 18.30 2.85 -21.57
CA TYR A 40 19.18 1.75 -21.95
C TYR A 40 20.63 2.08 -21.69
N ALA A 41 21.43 1.11 -21.26
CA ALA A 41 22.88 1.29 -21.15
C ALA A 41 23.47 1.78 -22.48
N GLY A 42 24.30 2.82 -22.42
CA GLY A 42 24.83 3.53 -23.59
C GLY A 42 23.96 4.68 -24.11
N GLN A 43 22.73 4.85 -23.64
CA GLN A 43 21.89 5.99 -23.99
C GLN A 43 22.48 7.29 -23.44
N ARG A 44 22.50 8.36 -24.24
CA ARG A 44 22.96 9.69 -23.80
C ARG A 44 21.78 10.53 -23.34
N LEU A 45 21.85 11.02 -22.10
CA LEU A 45 20.89 11.94 -21.50
C LEU A 45 21.48 13.34 -21.38
N ILE A 46 20.65 14.35 -21.62
CA ILE A 46 20.89 15.75 -21.31
C ILE A 46 20.54 15.97 -19.83
N ILE A 47 21.51 16.41 -19.06
CA ILE A 47 21.34 16.74 -17.64
C ILE A 47 21.39 18.26 -17.46
N PRO A 48 20.34 18.90 -16.91
CA PRO A 48 20.41 20.30 -16.52
C PRO A 48 21.31 20.45 -15.28
N VAL A 49 22.29 21.35 -15.35
CA VAL A 49 23.10 21.79 -14.19
C VAL A 49 22.87 23.28 -13.94
N GLU A 50 22.35 23.60 -12.75
CA GLU A 50 22.33 24.98 -12.25
C GLU A 50 23.74 25.43 -11.87
N LYS A 51 24.04 26.71 -12.12
CA LYS A 51 25.36 27.29 -11.84
C LYS A 51 25.28 27.91 -10.44
N GLU A 52 25.80 27.24 -9.43
CA GLU A 52 26.13 27.92 -8.16
C GLU A 52 27.25 28.93 -8.45
N LEU A 53 26.91 30.22 -8.47
CA LEU A 53 27.91 31.28 -8.39
C LEU A 53 28.24 31.52 -6.91
N GLN A 54 29.36 30.96 -6.47
CA GLN A 54 30.05 31.43 -5.27
C GLN A 54 30.44 32.91 -5.46
N GLN A 55 30.02 33.78 -4.54
CA GLN A 55 30.73 35.02 -4.25
C GLN A 55 31.01 35.11 -2.76
N ILE A 56 32.29 35.00 -2.42
CA ILE A 56 32.84 35.47 -1.15
C ILE A 56 33.74 36.66 -1.51
N SER A 57 33.43 37.83 -0.94
CA SER A 57 34.34 38.83 -0.33
C SER A 57 33.98 40.31 -0.64
N GLY A 58 33.74 41.09 0.42
CA GLY A 58 34.17 42.50 0.47
C GLY A 58 33.18 43.59 0.92
N VAL A 59 33.09 43.81 2.24
CA VAL A 59 33.01 45.11 2.97
C VAL A 59 31.72 45.98 2.96
N ALA A 60 31.35 46.38 4.19
CA ALA A 60 30.29 47.28 4.66
C ALA A 60 30.25 48.67 3.96
N THR A 61 29.12 49.39 3.88
CA THR A 61 28.33 50.00 4.97
C THR A 61 27.06 50.64 4.38
N HIS A 62 26.11 50.96 5.26
CA HIS A 62 25.11 52.05 5.17
C HIS A 62 23.65 51.66 4.86
N TYR A 63 22.85 51.63 5.93
CA TYR A 63 21.40 51.84 5.89
C TYR A 63 21.10 53.34 5.78
N PRO A 64 20.02 53.71 5.06
CA PRO A 64 18.96 54.43 5.78
C PRO A 64 17.55 53.88 5.51
N SER A 65 16.70 54.19 6.49
CA SER A 65 15.32 53.76 6.66
C SER A 65 14.30 54.40 5.71
N ALA A 66 13.19 53.65 5.59
CA ALA A 66 11.78 54.06 5.52
C ALA A 66 11.23 54.68 4.23
N GLY A 67 10.27 53.96 3.64
CA GLY A 67 9.23 54.55 2.80
C GLY A 67 8.58 53.61 1.80
N THR A 68 7.40 53.11 2.16
CA THR A 68 6.31 52.62 1.28
C THR A 68 6.50 51.33 0.48
N ASN A 69 5.80 50.29 0.97
CA ASN A 69 4.97 49.34 0.22
C ASN A 69 5.31 49.10 -1.25
N TYR A 70 5.97 47.97 -1.55
CA TYR A 70 5.67 47.07 -2.66
C TYR A 70 6.53 45.80 -2.48
N THR A 71 6.03 44.82 -1.74
CA THR A 71 6.44 43.43 -1.92
C THR A 71 5.55 42.85 -3.01
N PRO A 72 6.06 42.46 -4.19
CA PRO A 72 5.35 41.47 -4.97
C PRO A 72 5.48 40.17 -4.18
N ALA A 73 4.47 39.90 -3.36
CA ALA A 73 4.11 38.54 -3.06
C ALA A 73 3.90 37.88 -4.43
N ILE A 74 4.84 37.04 -4.86
CA ILE A 74 4.48 35.94 -5.74
C ILE A 74 3.62 35.05 -4.84
N GLY A 75 2.34 35.41 -4.77
CA GLY A 75 1.33 34.51 -4.27
C GLY A 75 1.46 33.25 -5.11
N TYR A 76 1.84 32.16 -4.47
CA TYR A 76 1.34 30.87 -4.88
C TYR A 76 -0.18 30.99 -4.78
N ALA A 77 -0.80 31.46 -5.87
CA ALA A 77 -2.23 31.35 -6.08
C ALA A 77 -2.57 29.89 -5.78
N GLY A 78 -3.40 29.70 -4.76
CA GLY A 78 -3.63 28.40 -4.15
C GLY A 78 -3.80 27.33 -5.20
N GLN A 79 -2.86 26.38 -5.24
CA GLN A 79 -3.25 25.05 -5.64
C GLN A 79 -4.22 24.60 -4.57
N VAL A 80 -5.52 24.69 -4.88
CA VAL A 80 -6.52 23.88 -4.19
C VAL A 80 -5.91 22.48 -4.14
N PRO A 81 -5.73 21.86 -2.96
CA PRO A 81 -5.29 20.49 -2.92
C PRO A 81 -6.30 19.73 -3.79
N ILE A 82 -5.83 19.18 -4.92
CA ILE A 82 -6.66 18.33 -5.75
C ILE A 82 -6.81 17.05 -4.95
N VAL A 83 -7.77 17.05 -4.02
CA VAL A 83 -8.20 15.85 -3.32
C VAL A 83 -8.71 14.92 -4.41
N VAL A 84 -8.37 13.63 -4.30
CA VAL A 84 -8.91 12.57 -5.15
C VAL A 84 -10.39 12.85 -5.40
N ASP A 85 -10.81 12.98 -6.67
CA ASP A 85 -12.20 13.25 -7.03
C ASP A 85 -13.06 12.03 -6.69
N GLN A 86 -13.44 11.98 -5.41
CA GLN A 86 -14.08 10.82 -4.81
C GLN A 86 -15.39 10.51 -5.51
N GLU A 87 -16.21 11.51 -5.80
CA GLU A 87 -17.51 11.30 -6.44
C GLU A 87 -17.34 10.71 -7.84
N ALA A 88 -16.41 11.25 -8.64
CA ALA A 88 -16.16 10.73 -9.97
C ALA A 88 -15.63 9.28 -9.94
N ILE A 89 -14.71 8.95 -9.03
CA ILE A 89 -14.21 7.59 -8.86
C ILE A 89 -15.32 6.65 -8.38
N GLU A 90 -16.10 7.04 -7.37
CA GLU A 90 -17.22 6.25 -6.86
C GLU A 90 -18.25 5.94 -7.95
N ASN A 91 -18.55 6.92 -8.82
CA ASN A 91 -19.45 6.73 -9.96
C ASN A 91 -18.91 5.72 -10.98
N ILE A 92 -17.59 5.69 -11.20
CA ILE A 92 -16.95 4.72 -12.11
C ILE A 92 -16.95 3.32 -11.50
N ILE A 93 -16.48 3.21 -10.27
CA ILE A 93 -16.39 1.95 -9.51
C ILE A 93 -17.78 1.38 -9.23
N GLY A 94 -18.80 2.23 -9.10
CA GLY A 94 -20.20 1.83 -8.91
C GLY A 94 -20.57 1.56 -7.45
N LYS A 95 -19.77 2.04 -6.48
CA LYS A 95 -20.06 1.98 -5.05
C LYS A 95 -19.36 3.10 -4.29
N LYS A 96 -19.80 3.34 -3.05
CA LYS A 96 -19.12 4.26 -2.13
C LYS A 96 -17.80 3.69 -1.62
N GLY A 97 -16.80 4.56 -1.50
CA GLY A 97 -15.53 4.26 -0.85
C GLY A 97 -15.52 4.73 0.59
N THR A 98 -14.45 4.41 1.31
CA THR A 98 -14.17 4.92 2.66
C THR A 98 -12.93 5.80 2.59
N MET A 99 -13.05 7.03 3.08
CA MET A 99 -11.92 7.95 3.18
C MET A 99 -11.23 7.77 4.54
N GLN A 100 -9.91 7.59 4.51
CA GLN A 100 -9.07 7.54 5.70
C GLN A 100 -7.69 8.12 5.37
N ASP A 101 -7.26 9.14 6.12
CA ASP A 101 -5.93 9.75 5.97
C ASP A 101 -5.61 10.15 4.51
N ASP A 102 -6.55 10.84 3.86
CA ASP A 102 -6.52 11.24 2.43
C ASP A 102 -6.44 10.07 1.42
N VAL A 103 -6.70 8.85 1.88
CA VAL A 103 -6.78 7.65 1.04
C VAL A 103 -8.24 7.24 0.87
N LEU A 104 -8.70 7.19 -0.39
CA LEU A 104 -10.00 6.66 -0.76
C LEU A 104 -9.90 5.15 -1.02
N LYS A 105 -10.47 4.33 -0.14
CA LYS A 105 -10.40 2.87 -0.21
C LYS A 105 -11.74 2.23 -0.59
N PHE A 106 -11.66 1.20 -1.44
CA PHE A 106 -12.77 0.33 -1.81
C PHE A 106 -12.44 -1.11 -1.44
N THR A 107 -13.42 -1.84 -0.94
CA THR A 107 -13.30 -3.26 -0.60
C THR A 107 -14.31 -4.10 -1.37
N PHE A 108 -13.93 -5.32 -1.76
CA PHE A 108 -14.72 -6.24 -2.56
C PHE A 108 -14.61 -7.65 -1.96
N PRO A 109 -15.41 -7.94 -0.92
CA PRO A 109 -15.44 -9.25 -0.28
C PRO A 109 -16.01 -10.34 -1.21
N ARG A 110 -15.33 -11.49 -1.27
CA ARG A 110 -15.70 -12.66 -2.08
C ARG A 110 -16.75 -13.55 -1.41
N TYR A 111 -17.94 -13.02 -1.12
CA TYR A 111 -19.05 -13.81 -0.55
C TYR A 111 -19.61 -14.87 -1.53
N ASP A 112 -19.25 -14.79 -2.81
CA ASP A 112 -19.49 -15.85 -3.78
C ASP A 112 -18.69 -17.13 -3.48
N LEU A 113 -17.55 -16.99 -2.79
CA LEU A 113 -16.67 -18.10 -2.45
C LEU A 113 -17.03 -18.72 -1.09
N LYS A 114 -16.90 -20.05 -1.03
CA LYS A 114 -16.99 -20.85 0.22
C LYS A 114 -15.64 -21.50 0.48
N VAL A 115 -14.70 -20.73 1.02
CA VAL A 115 -13.34 -21.18 1.29
C VAL A 115 -13.25 -21.79 2.68
N ASN A 116 -12.63 -22.98 2.79
CA ASN A 116 -12.42 -23.66 4.05
C ASN A 116 -10.94 -24.03 4.24
N ILE A 117 -10.44 -23.97 5.47
CA ILE A 117 -9.17 -24.58 5.89
C ILE A 117 -9.50 -25.70 6.86
N GLY A 118 -9.43 -26.95 6.38
CA GLY A 118 -9.94 -28.10 7.12
C GLY A 118 -11.43 -27.90 7.47
N PRO A 119 -11.84 -27.95 8.75
CA PRO A 119 -13.24 -27.74 9.14
C PRO A 119 -13.64 -26.27 9.26
N VAL A 120 -12.70 -25.32 9.17
CA VAL A 120 -12.95 -23.90 9.42
C VAL A 120 -13.36 -23.20 8.13
N SER A 121 -14.59 -22.67 8.09
CA SER A 121 -15.04 -21.79 7.01
C SER A 121 -14.43 -20.40 7.19
N ILE A 122 -13.84 -19.84 6.14
CA ILE A 122 -13.17 -18.55 6.17
C ILE A 122 -14.18 -17.45 5.80
N GLU A 123 -14.42 -16.52 6.72
CA GLU A 123 -15.24 -15.34 6.44
C GLU A 123 -14.52 -14.42 5.44
N PRO A 124 -15.21 -13.79 4.48
CA PRO A 124 -14.56 -12.87 3.55
C PRO A 124 -13.83 -11.71 4.22
N GLU A 125 -14.33 -11.23 5.35
CA GLU A 125 -13.70 -10.19 6.16
C GLU A 125 -12.47 -10.70 6.92
N LEU A 126 -12.30 -12.00 7.11
CA LEU A 126 -11.08 -12.55 7.70
C LEU A 126 -9.92 -12.44 6.69
N ALA A 127 -10.14 -12.90 5.45
CA ALA A 127 -9.05 -13.01 4.46
C ALA A 127 -9.46 -12.99 2.97
N LEU A 128 -10.74 -12.89 2.59
CA LEU A 128 -11.19 -13.04 1.19
C LEU A 128 -11.70 -11.72 0.59
N THR A 129 -11.13 -10.59 1.02
CA THR A 129 -11.55 -9.26 0.57
C THR A 129 -10.49 -8.63 -0.31
N SER A 130 -10.82 -8.46 -1.59
CA SER A 130 -9.99 -7.62 -2.48
C SER A 130 -10.15 -6.16 -2.08
N TRP A 131 -9.12 -5.33 -2.30
CA TRP A 131 -9.23 -3.90 -2.06
C TRP A 131 -8.43 -3.07 -3.07
N MET A 132 -8.86 -1.81 -3.23
CA MET A 132 -8.19 -0.79 -4.03
C MET A 132 -8.16 0.51 -3.24
N ALA A 133 -7.02 1.20 -3.23
CA ALA A 133 -6.84 2.44 -2.50
C ALA A 133 -6.22 3.51 -3.40
N PHE A 134 -6.85 4.69 -3.44
CA PHE A 134 -6.39 5.85 -4.20
C PHE A 134 -5.84 6.90 -3.24
N HIS A 135 -4.68 7.46 -3.59
CA HIS A 135 -4.04 8.54 -2.85
C HIS A 135 -3.47 9.56 -3.81
N GLN A 136 -3.68 10.85 -3.56
CA GLN A 136 -3.13 11.90 -4.41
C GLN A 136 -1.63 12.05 -4.17
N ILE A 137 -0.86 12.16 -5.25
CA ILE A 137 0.58 12.48 -5.24
C ILE A 137 0.89 13.58 -6.27
N GLY A 138 0.98 14.83 -5.81
CA GLY A 138 1.17 15.98 -6.68
C GLY A 138 -0.02 16.18 -7.61
N ASN A 139 0.21 16.17 -8.92
CA ASN A 139 -0.82 16.26 -9.97
C ASN A 139 -1.29 14.88 -10.49
N HIS A 140 -0.84 13.79 -9.87
CA HIS A 140 -1.22 12.42 -10.21
C HIS A 140 -1.86 11.74 -9.00
N SER A 141 -2.50 10.61 -9.23
CA SER A 141 -2.93 9.70 -8.17
C SER A 141 -2.14 8.41 -8.25
N ARG A 142 -1.88 7.84 -7.09
CA ARG A 142 -1.43 6.46 -6.92
C ARG A 142 -2.65 5.59 -6.65
N VAL A 143 -2.68 4.41 -7.25
CA VAL A 143 -3.51 3.30 -6.81
C VAL A 143 -2.62 2.16 -6.31
N MET A 144 -3.01 1.55 -5.20
CA MET A 144 -2.52 0.24 -4.78
C MET A 144 -3.69 -0.69 -4.56
N GLY A 145 -3.48 -1.98 -4.72
CA GLY A 145 -4.52 -2.96 -4.51
C GLY A 145 -4.02 -4.36 -4.21
N ASP A 146 -4.96 -5.17 -3.79
CA ASP A 146 -4.82 -6.58 -3.47
C ASP A 146 -6.07 -7.29 -4.00
N LEU A 147 -5.89 -8.24 -4.90
CA LEU A 147 -6.96 -8.98 -5.56
C LEU A 147 -6.97 -10.42 -5.08
N VAL A 148 -8.13 -10.86 -4.58
CA VAL A 148 -8.42 -12.24 -4.19
C VAL A 148 -9.01 -12.99 -5.37
N LEU A 149 -8.23 -13.90 -5.93
CA LEU A 149 -8.52 -14.57 -7.20
C LEU A 149 -8.54 -16.10 -7.02
N LEU A 150 -9.46 -16.76 -7.72
CA LEU A 150 -9.31 -18.18 -8.02
C LEU A 150 -8.15 -18.38 -9.00
N GLU A 151 -7.53 -19.56 -9.01
CA GLU A 151 -6.43 -19.86 -9.93
C GLU A 151 -6.80 -19.62 -11.41
N SER A 152 -8.05 -19.89 -11.79
CA SER A 152 -8.57 -19.65 -13.14
C SER A 152 -8.74 -18.18 -13.51
N GLU A 153 -8.76 -17.27 -12.53
CA GLU A 153 -8.94 -15.83 -12.74
C GLU A 153 -7.61 -15.09 -12.93
N ILE A 154 -6.47 -15.71 -12.58
CA ILE A 154 -5.16 -15.04 -12.52
C ILE A 154 -4.71 -14.53 -13.89
N ASP A 155 -4.63 -15.41 -14.90
CA ASP A 155 -4.08 -15.06 -16.21
C ASP A 155 -4.92 -14.00 -16.98
N PRO A 156 -6.27 -14.10 -17.00
CA PRO A 156 -7.11 -13.03 -17.53
C PRO A 156 -6.91 -11.69 -16.81
N VAL A 157 -6.78 -11.71 -15.48
CA VAL A 157 -6.54 -10.50 -14.68
C VAL A 157 -5.18 -9.88 -14.99
N ILE A 158 -4.10 -10.67 -15.03
CA ILE A 158 -2.77 -10.18 -15.39
C ILE A 158 -2.79 -9.55 -16.79
N SER A 159 -3.45 -10.19 -17.74
CA SER A 159 -3.61 -9.66 -19.11
C SER A 159 -4.33 -8.30 -19.09
N GLN A 160 -5.39 -8.14 -18.30
CA GLN A 160 -6.08 -6.86 -18.13
C GLN A 160 -5.21 -5.82 -17.43
N LEU A 161 -4.45 -6.18 -16.40
CA LEU A 161 -3.56 -5.25 -15.71
C LEU A 161 -2.52 -4.67 -16.67
N ILE A 162 -1.85 -5.53 -17.46
CA ILE A 162 -0.87 -5.11 -18.46
C ILE A 162 -1.51 -4.22 -19.53
N ALA A 163 -2.66 -4.61 -20.07
CA ALA A 163 -3.37 -3.84 -21.09
C ALA A 163 -3.80 -2.45 -20.61
N ASN A 164 -4.01 -2.28 -19.29
CA ASN A 164 -4.42 -1.02 -18.68
C ASN A 164 -3.26 -0.27 -18.00
N GLY A 165 -2.00 -0.72 -18.18
CA GLY A 165 -0.80 -0.06 -17.66
C GLY A 165 -0.64 -0.11 -16.15
N LEU A 166 -1.24 -1.10 -15.48
CA LEU A 166 -1.07 -1.35 -14.05
C LEU A 166 0.08 -2.34 -13.82
N GLU A 167 0.88 -2.10 -12.79
CA GLU A 167 1.99 -2.94 -12.42
C GLU A 167 1.51 -4.10 -11.54
N ILE A 168 2.00 -5.30 -11.84
CA ILE A 168 1.89 -6.47 -10.96
C ILE A 168 3.08 -6.43 -10.00
N THR A 169 2.83 -6.28 -8.71
CA THR A 169 3.90 -6.15 -7.71
C THR A 169 4.15 -7.44 -6.93
N ALA A 170 3.15 -8.32 -6.82
CA ALA A 170 3.29 -9.66 -6.26
C ALA A 170 2.13 -10.58 -6.65
N LEU A 171 2.40 -11.89 -6.77
CA LEU A 171 1.40 -12.95 -6.82
C LEU A 171 1.79 -14.04 -5.82
N HIS A 172 0.96 -14.30 -4.81
CA HIS A 172 1.28 -15.25 -3.73
C HIS A 172 0.04 -15.76 -3.00
N ASN A 173 0.23 -16.53 -1.93
CA ASN A 173 -0.81 -16.99 -1.03
C ASN A 173 -0.80 -16.17 0.28
N HIS A 174 -1.96 -15.99 0.91
CA HIS A 174 -2.07 -15.55 2.32
C HIS A 174 -2.30 -16.75 3.25
N LEU A 175 -3.07 -17.73 2.77
CA LEU A 175 -3.49 -18.91 3.52
C LEU A 175 -2.69 -20.15 3.09
N LEU A 176 -2.82 -21.23 3.85
CA LEU A 176 -2.34 -22.56 3.48
C LEU A 176 -3.49 -23.57 3.63
N TYR A 177 -3.53 -24.53 2.70
CA TYR A 177 -4.47 -25.66 2.68
C TYR A 177 -5.94 -25.29 2.49
N GLU A 178 -6.21 -24.09 1.98
CA GLU A 178 -7.55 -23.62 1.72
C GLU A 178 -8.17 -24.27 0.47
N LEU A 179 -9.47 -24.55 0.54
CA LEU A 179 -10.26 -25.11 -0.55
C LEU A 179 -11.58 -24.33 -0.74
N PRO A 180 -11.90 -23.85 -1.96
CA PRO A 180 -11.05 -23.87 -3.16
C PRO A 180 -9.78 -23.03 -2.96
N ARG A 181 -8.75 -23.33 -3.75
CA ARG A 181 -7.49 -22.60 -3.70
C ARG A 181 -7.67 -21.17 -4.22
N ILE A 182 -7.07 -20.23 -3.50
CA ILE A 182 -7.11 -18.81 -3.85
C ILE A 182 -5.69 -18.24 -3.87
N MET A 183 -5.49 -17.20 -4.66
CA MET A 183 -4.23 -16.48 -4.79
C MET A 183 -4.51 -14.98 -4.66
N TYR A 184 -3.49 -14.27 -4.21
CA TYR A 184 -3.52 -12.85 -3.93
C TYR A 184 -2.56 -12.15 -4.88
N LEU A 185 -3.06 -11.16 -5.60
CA LEU A 185 -2.32 -10.40 -6.60
C LEU A 185 -2.28 -8.94 -6.20
N HIS A 186 -1.08 -8.47 -5.83
CA HIS A 186 -0.84 -7.07 -5.50
C HIS A 186 -0.53 -6.27 -6.76
N ILE A 187 -1.09 -5.06 -6.79
CA ILE A 187 -0.95 -4.16 -7.93
C ILE A 187 -0.59 -2.73 -7.48
N SER A 188 0.03 -1.99 -8.40
CA SER A 188 0.31 -0.57 -8.25
C SER A 188 0.05 0.16 -9.57
N GLY A 189 -0.25 1.45 -9.49
CA GLY A 189 -0.36 2.32 -10.66
C GLY A 189 -0.21 3.78 -10.26
N ILE A 190 0.37 4.59 -11.14
CA ILE A 190 0.46 6.04 -10.98
C ILE A 190 -0.05 6.69 -12.26
N GLY A 191 -0.95 7.65 -12.14
CA GLY A 191 -1.53 8.30 -13.30
C GLY A 191 -2.70 9.21 -12.97
N ASP A 192 -3.55 9.44 -13.95
CA ASP A 192 -4.81 10.16 -13.76
C ASP A 192 -5.81 9.29 -12.99
N ALA A 193 -6.44 9.85 -11.95
CA ALA A 193 -7.31 9.12 -11.04
C ALA A 193 -8.50 8.45 -11.75
N ILE A 194 -9.08 9.15 -12.73
CA ILE A 194 -10.25 8.70 -13.49
C ILE A 194 -9.87 7.54 -14.40
N LYS A 195 -8.74 7.64 -15.10
CA LYS A 195 -8.21 6.53 -15.90
C LYS A 195 -7.89 5.32 -15.04
N LEU A 196 -7.25 5.52 -13.87
CA LEU A 196 -6.96 4.42 -12.95
C LEU A 196 -8.25 3.73 -12.45
N ALA A 197 -9.29 4.49 -12.15
CA ALA A 197 -10.59 3.93 -11.77
C ALA A 197 -11.24 3.12 -12.91
N GLN A 198 -11.13 3.58 -14.15
CA GLN A 198 -11.59 2.83 -15.33
C GLN A 198 -10.78 1.54 -15.52
N SER A 199 -9.45 1.60 -15.37
CA SER A 199 -8.57 0.43 -15.43
C SER A 199 -8.96 -0.62 -14.39
N ILE A 200 -9.22 -0.22 -13.15
CA ILE A 200 -9.69 -1.13 -12.09
C ILE A 200 -11.01 -1.79 -12.46
N LYS A 201 -11.97 -1.02 -12.98
CA LYS A 201 -13.26 -1.55 -13.43
C LYS A 201 -13.08 -2.61 -14.53
N ASN A 202 -12.18 -2.37 -15.49
CA ASN A 202 -11.87 -3.34 -16.54
C ASN A 202 -11.25 -4.62 -15.97
N VAL A 203 -10.36 -4.51 -14.98
CA VAL A 203 -9.76 -5.66 -14.30
C VAL A 203 -10.81 -6.50 -13.59
N PHE A 204 -11.75 -5.88 -12.86
CA PHE A 204 -12.84 -6.62 -12.22
C PHE A 204 -13.84 -7.22 -13.23
N SER A 205 -13.92 -6.72 -14.46
CA SER A 205 -14.82 -7.28 -15.48
C SER A 205 -14.45 -8.70 -15.92
N VAL A 206 -13.21 -9.13 -15.64
CA VAL A 206 -12.72 -10.50 -15.92
C VAL A 206 -12.62 -11.38 -14.67
N THR A 207 -13.24 -10.95 -13.56
CA THR A 207 -13.38 -11.78 -12.34
C THR A 207 -14.84 -12.01 -12.00
N GLN A 208 -15.09 -12.96 -11.10
CA GLN A 208 -16.40 -13.19 -10.50
C GLN A 208 -16.61 -12.38 -9.21
N THR A 209 -15.67 -11.50 -8.86
CA THR A 209 -15.70 -10.71 -7.62
C THR A 209 -17.00 -9.89 -7.55
N PRO A 210 -17.80 -10.05 -6.49
CA PRO A 210 -19.00 -9.25 -6.34
C PRO A 210 -18.67 -7.77 -6.12
N LEU A 211 -19.22 -6.91 -6.97
CA LEU A 211 -18.98 -5.45 -6.90
C LEU A 211 -19.98 -4.71 -6.00
N THR A 212 -21.11 -5.33 -5.70
CA THR A 212 -22.15 -4.77 -4.84
C THR A 212 -22.11 -5.37 -3.44
N GLY A 213 -22.59 -4.60 -2.47
CA GLY A 213 -22.59 -5.00 -1.06
C GLY A 213 -23.38 -6.27 -0.79
N HIS A 214 -23.00 -6.96 0.27
CA HIS A 214 -23.74 -8.09 0.83
C HIS A 214 -24.34 -7.69 2.18
N PRO A 215 -25.46 -8.31 2.58
CA PRO A 215 -26.04 -8.07 3.89
C PRO A 215 -25.02 -8.43 4.98
N ALA A 216 -24.97 -7.61 6.03
CA ALA A 216 -24.05 -7.81 7.15
C ALA A 216 -24.27 -9.20 7.76
N GLY A 217 -23.15 -9.91 8.01
CA GLY A 217 -23.16 -11.17 8.74
C GLY A 217 -23.70 -11.02 10.16
N GLN A 218 -23.91 -12.15 10.84
CA GLN A 218 -24.43 -12.18 12.20
C GLN A 218 -23.58 -11.31 13.15
N THR A 219 -24.21 -10.34 13.80
CA THR A 219 -23.56 -9.49 14.80
C THR A 219 -23.33 -10.27 16.09
N LEU A 220 -22.10 -10.24 16.60
CA LEU A 220 -21.74 -10.84 17.89
C LEU A 220 -22.08 -9.92 19.07
N PRO A 221 -22.21 -10.47 20.29
CA PRO A 221 -22.27 -9.67 21.51
C PRO A 221 -21.10 -8.70 21.62
N GLN A 222 -21.33 -7.51 22.17
CA GLN A 222 -20.34 -6.45 22.24
C GLN A 222 -19.11 -6.83 23.08
N GLU A 223 -19.27 -7.75 24.01
CA GLU A 223 -18.22 -8.19 24.92
C GLU A 223 -17.28 -9.25 24.33
N TYR A 224 -17.66 -9.91 23.23
CA TYR A 224 -16.97 -11.10 22.72
C TYR A 224 -15.46 -10.86 22.50
N TRP A 225 -15.11 -9.71 21.93
CA TRP A 225 -13.73 -9.36 21.61
C TRP A 225 -12.99 -8.57 22.69
N ASN A 226 -13.60 -8.33 23.87
CA ASN A 226 -13.01 -7.44 24.87
C ASN A 226 -11.64 -7.94 25.36
N THR A 227 -11.48 -9.25 25.59
CA THR A 227 -10.18 -9.80 26.03
C THR A 227 -9.13 -9.68 24.93
N VAL A 228 -9.48 -9.99 23.68
CA VAL A 228 -8.58 -9.83 22.53
C VAL A 228 -8.16 -8.37 22.37
N GLU A 229 -9.10 -7.42 22.40
CA GLU A 229 -8.80 -5.98 22.35
C GLU A 229 -7.91 -5.54 23.52
N GLY A 230 -8.14 -6.06 24.73
CA GLY A 230 -7.33 -5.80 25.91
C GLY A 230 -5.88 -6.26 25.74
N ILE A 231 -5.65 -7.45 25.18
CA ILE A 231 -4.31 -7.99 24.90
C ILE A 231 -3.64 -7.24 23.76
N MET A 232 -4.38 -6.97 22.67
CA MET A 232 -3.85 -6.24 21.52
C MET A 232 -3.53 -4.78 21.85
N GLY A 233 -4.18 -4.22 22.88
CA GLY A 233 -3.94 -2.88 23.41
C GLY A 233 -4.72 -1.77 22.70
N LYS A 234 -5.69 -2.12 21.84
CA LYS A 234 -6.56 -1.14 21.16
C LYS A 234 -7.91 -1.76 20.80
N LYS A 235 -8.87 -0.90 20.45
CA LYS A 235 -10.13 -1.33 19.83
C LYS A 235 -9.89 -1.75 18.37
N GLY A 236 -10.57 -2.82 17.95
CA GLY A 236 -10.56 -3.29 16.58
C GLY A 236 -11.85 -2.91 15.85
N THR A 237 -11.81 -2.98 14.52
CA THR A 237 -13.01 -2.84 13.69
C THR A 237 -13.75 -4.16 13.68
N ARG A 238 -15.01 -4.17 14.11
CA ARG A 238 -15.82 -5.39 14.23
C ARG A 238 -16.78 -5.47 13.06
N ILE A 239 -16.76 -6.60 12.34
CA ILE A 239 -17.60 -6.83 11.18
C ILE A 239 -18.16 -8.25 11.27
N GLY A 240 -19.44 -8.38 11.58
CA GLY A 240 -20.10 -9.66 11.82
C GLY A 240 -19.35 -10.50 12.87
N ARG A 241 -18.74 -11.60 12.42
CA ARG A 241 -17.98 -12.56 13.24
C ARG A 241 -16.48 -12.28 13.30
N VAL A 242 -16.01 -11.20 12.69
CA VAL A 242 -14.59 -10.85 12.56
C VAL A 242 -14.28 -9.59 13.35
N ILE A 243 -13.09 -9.53 13.96
CA ILE A 243 -12.46 -8.31 14.43
C ILE A 243 -11.13 -8.10 13.70
N GLN A 244 -10.90 -6.88 13.23
CA GLN A 244 -9.72 -6.50 12.47
C GLN A 244 -8.94 -5.41 13.22
N PHE A 245 -7.61 -5.55 13.21
CA PHE A 245 -6.68 -4.59 13.76
C PHE A 245 -5.71 -4.13 12.68
N SER A 246 -5.37 -2.84 12.72
CA SER A 246 -4.33 -2.24 11.90
C SER A 246 -3.33 -1.54 12.80
N PHE A 247 -2.06 -1.91 12.68
CA PHE A 247 -0.96 -1.31 13.42
C PHE A 247 0.05 -0.71 12.44
N PRO A 248 0.10 0.63 12.31
CA PRO A 248 1.05 1.27 11.42
C PRO A 248 2.47 1.11 11.96
N ARG A 249 3.43 0.97 11.05
CA ARG A 249 4.85 1.10 11.39
C ARG A 249 5.15 2.56 11.77
N ALA A 250 6.14 2.75 12.64
CA ALA A 250 6.65 4.09 12.96
C ALA A 250 7.58 4.65 11.86
N ASP A 251 8.06 3.79 10.96
CA ASP A 251 8.91 4.17 9.84
C ASP A 251 8.15 4.99 8.78
N ASN A 252 8.84 5.96 8.18
CA ASN A 252 8.36 6.62 6.97
C ASN A 252 8.68 5.76 5.74
N ILE A 253 7.75 4.90 5.36
CA ILE A 253 7.87 4.09 4.16
C ILE A 253 7.66 4.96 2.93
N LYS A 254 8.59 4.87 1.99
CA LYS A 254 8.57 5.65 0.76
C LYS A 254 8.72 4.77 -0.45
N GLU A 255 8.17 5.20 -1.58
CA GLU A 255 8.51 4.66 -2.89
C GLU A 255 8.66 5.83 -3.86
N PHE A 256 9.75 5.82 -4.66
CA PHE A 256 10.15 6.96 -5.49
C PHE A 256 10.29 8.28 -4.71
N GLY A 257 10.68 8.20 -3.44
CA GLY A 257 10.85 9.35 -2.54
C GLY A 257 9.56 9.91 -1.93
N LEU A 258 8.39 9.41 -2.34
CA LEU A 258 7.09 9.80 -1.83
C LEU A 258 6.66 8.88 -0.69
N VAL A 259 6.15 9.45 0.40
CA VAL A 259 5.62 8.68 1.53
C VAL A 259 4.37 7.93 1.09
N ILE A 260 4.29 6.65 1.44
CA ILE A 260 3.09 5.84 1.28
C ILE A 260 2.32 5.91 2.61
N PRO A 261 1.05 6.35 2.62
CA PRO A 261 0.23 6.33 3.82
C PRO A 261 0.02 4.90 4.35
N PRO A 262 -0.01 4.68 5.68
CA PRO A 262 -0.22 3.34 6.25
C PRO A 262 -1.50 2.62 5.76
N SER A 263 -2.57 3.38 5.50
CA SER A 263 -3.85 2.88 5.00
C SER A 263 -3.77 2.28 3.59
N MET A 264 -2.67 2.48 2.85
CA MET A 264 -2.41 1.88 1.54
C MET A 264 -1.81 0.45 1.61
N GLY A 265 -1.98 -0.25 2.72
CA GLY A 265 -1.58 -1.67 2.85
C GLY A 265 -0.17 -1.88 3.36
N ILE A 266 0.36 -0.96 4.17
CA ILE A 266 1.69 -1.08 4.79
C ILE A 266 1.64 -1.06 6.33
N SER A 267 0.44 -1.16 6.90
CA SER A 267 0.23 -1.45 8.31
C SER A 267 0.19 -2.96 8.52
N GLN A 268 0.59 -3.42 9.71
CA GLN A 268 0.36 -4.83 10.08
C GLN A 268 -1.14 -5.03 10.27
N ALA A 269 -1.71 -5.91 9.45
CA ALA A 269 -3.10 -6.31 9.54
C ALA A 269 -3.20 -7.60 10.37
N ILE A 270 -4.01 -7.58 11.42
CA ILE A 270 -4.23 -8.74 12.28
C ILE A 270 -5.73 -8.93 12.46
N ASN A 271 -6.25 -10.06 12.02
CA ASN A 271 -7.68 -10.34 12.02
C ASN A 271 -7.98 -11.63 12.78
N PHE A 272 -9.11 -11.66 13.48
CA PHE A 272 -9.65 -12.84 14.15
C PHE A 272 -11.09 -13.06 13.72
N GLN A 273 -11.47 -14.31 13.47
CA GLN A 273 -12.86 -14.72 13.34
C GLN A 273 -13.22 -15.73 14.43
N VAL A 274 -14.50 -15.76 14.81
CA VAL A 274 -15.01 -16.75 15.76
C VAL A 274 -15.07 -18.15 15.14
N GLU A 275 -14.62 -19.16 15.90
CA GLU A 275 -14.69 -20.59 15.55
C GLU A 275 -15.07 -21.41 16.79
N GLY A 276 -16.37 -21.47 17.11
CA GLY A 276 -16.85 -22.08 18.35
C GLY A 276 -16.31 -21.38 19.60
N GLN A 277 -15.55 -22.11 20.43
CA GLN A 277 -14.82 -21.56 21.59
C GLN A 277 -13.39 -21.11 21.24
N LYS A 278 -12.96 -21.32 20.00
CA LYS A 278 -11.67 -20.89 19.45
C LYS A 278 -11.85 -19.66 18.56
N ALA A 279 -10.75 -19.15 18.05
CA ALA A 279 -10.73 -18.22 16.93
C ALA A 279 -9.78 -18.74 15.85
N ALA A 280 -10.09 -18.43 14.58
CA ALA A 280 -9.09 -18.45 13.53
C ALA A 280 -8.49 -17.05 13.41
N ALA A 281 -7.17 -16.95 13.35
CA ALA A 281 -6.45 -15.70 13.17
C ALA A 281 -5.56 -15.76 11.93
N THR A 282 -5.53 -14.66 11.19
CA THR A 282 -4.70 -14.50 10.00
C THR A 282 -4.44 -13.02 9.76
N GLY A 283 -3.46 -12.73 8.92
CA GLY A 283 -3.10 -11.37 8.54
C GLY A 283 -1.65 -11.35 8.10
N ASP A 284 -1.03 -10.19 8.20
CA ASP A 284 0.33 -9.98 7.77
C ASP A 284 1.12 -9.03 8.68
N PHE A 285 2.43 -9.25 8.70
CA PHE A 285 3.40 -8.32 9.23
C PHE A 285 4.17 -7.67 8.09
N VAL A 286 4.31 -6.35 8.15
CA VAL A 286 5.22 -5.58 7.31
C VAL A 286 6.54 -5.43 8.06
N LEU A 287 7.63 -5.97 7.53
CA LEU A 287 8.89 -6.19 8.23
C LEU A 287 10.09 -5.63 7.47
N THR A 288 11.07 -5.08 8.18
CA THR A 288 12.42 -4.89 7.66
C THR A 288 13.20 -6.21 7.69
N ALA A 289 14.31 -6.27 6.97
CA ALA A 289 15.14 -7.48 6.88
C ALA A 289 15.52 -8.07 8.26
N ASN A 290 15.81 -7.22 9.24
CA ASN A 290 16.25 -7.64 10.58
C ASN A 290 15.10 -8.12 11.48
N GLU A 291 13.84 -7.80 11.14
CA GLU A 291 12.67 -8.19 11.92
C GLU A 291 12.06 -9.52 11.46
N VAL A 292 12.34 -9.97 10.23
CA VAL A 292 11.76 -11.19 9.64
C VAL A 292 11.97 -12.42 10.53
N ASN A 293 13.21 -12.78 10.84
CA ASN A 293 13.50 -14.00 11.59
C ASN A 293 13.05 -13.95 13.06
N PRO A 294 13.23 -12.82 13.81
CA PRO A 294 12.65 -12.67 15.13
C PRO A 294 11.13 -12.90 15.15
N VAL A 295 10.39 -12.29 14.23
CA VAL A 295 8.93 -12.48 14.13
C VAL A 295 8.58 -13.93 13.80
N VAL A 296 9.26 -14.58 12.85
CA VAL A 296 9.06 -16.00 12.54
C VAL A 296 9.24 -16.86 13.78
N GLN A 297 10.32 -16.64 14.54
CA GLN A 297 10.61 -17.40 15.76
C GLN A 297 9.51 -17.22 16.81
N THR A 298 9.07 -15.98 17.05
CA THR A 298 8.00 -15.68 17.99
C THR A 298 6.68 -16.34 17.56
N LEU A 299 6.26 -16.19 16.30
CA LEU A 299 5.03 -16.82 15.81
C LEU A 299 5.07 -18.35 15.99
N LYS A 300 6.20 -18.99 15.66
CA LYS A 300 6.38 -20.43 15.83
C LYS A 300 6.34 -20.87 17.30
N GLN A 301 6.85 -20.07 18.23
CA GLN A 301 6.79 -20.35 19.67
C GLN A 301 5.34 -20.42 20.20
N TYR A 302 4.44 -19.62 19.62
CA TYR A 302 3.02 -19.58 19.98
C TYR A 302 2.13 -20.45 19.09
N GLY A 303 2.72 -21.37 18.31
CA GLY A 303 1.97 -22.27 17.44
C GLY A 303 1.31 -21.59 16.23
N ILE A 304 1.70 -20.36 15.91
CA ILE A 304 1.20 -19.62 14.75
C ILE A 304 2.04 -19.98 13.53
N THR A 305 1.37 -20.40 12.46
CA THR A 305 2.06 -20.85 11.24
C THR A 305 2.36 -19.65 10.35
N VAL A 306 3.60 -19.52 9.90
CA VAL A 306 3.99 -18.61 8.82
C VAL A 306 3.55 -19.24 7.50
N THR A 307 2.72 -18.53 6.73
CA THR A 307 2.12 -19.03 5.48
C THR A 307 2.84 -18.54 4.23
N ALA A 308 3.44 -17.34 4.27
CA ALA A 308 4.26 -16.80 3.19
C ALA A 308 5.23 -15.72 3.71
N ILE A 309 6.36 -15.52 3.02
CA ILE A 309 7.26 -14.36 3.17
C ILE A 309 7.65 -13.87 1.78
N HIS A 310 7.33 -12.63 1.43
CA HIS A 310 7.56 -12.05 0.10
C HIS A 310 7.53 -10.52 0.16
N ASN A 311 7.29 -9.83 -0.96
CA ASN A 311 7.12 -8.38 -1.06
C ASN A 311 5.70 -8.03 -1.55
N HIS A 312 5.22 -6.82 -1.25
CA HIS A 312 4.01 -6.23 -1.88
C HIS A 312 4.33 -5.06 -2.81
N MET A 313 5.54 -4.51 -2.72
CA MET A 313 6.03 -3.41 -3.56
C MET A 313 7.37 -3.78 -4.20
N LEU A 314 7.76 -3.01 -5.22
CA LEU A 314 8.96 -3.29 -6.02
C LEU A 314 10.13 -2.38 -5.65
N TYR A 315 9.88 -1.13 -5.25
CA TYR A 315 10.90 -0.10 -5.12
C TYR A 315 10.85 0.68 -3.80
N GLU A 316 10.17 0.13 -2.80
CA GLU A 316 10.00 0.77 -1.50
C GLU A 316 11.32 0.90 -0.73
N SER A 317 11.41 1.94 0.09
CA SER A 317 12.51 2.24 0.99
C SER A 317 11.97 2.63 2.38
N PRO A 318 12.48 2.02 3.47
CA PRO A 318 13.41 0.89 3.49
C PRO A 318 12.81 -0.35 2.79
N ARG A 319 13.64 -1.31 2.37
CA ARG A 319 13.14 -2.56 1.77
C ARG A 319 12.27 -3.30 2.78
N LEU A 320 11.08 -3.69 2.36
CA LEU A 320 10.10 -4.37 3.20
C LEU A 320 9.88 -5.83 2.76
N PHE A 321 9.55 -6.65 3.73
CA PHE A 321 9.10 -8.03 3.60
C PHE A 321 7.72 -8.15 4.23
N PHE A 322 6.83 -8.85 3.57
CA PHE A 322 5.50 -9.15 4.05
C PHE A 322 5.46 -10.60 4.46
N LEU A 323 5.13 -10.84 5.73
CA LEU A 323 5.00 -12.16 6.30
C LEU A 323 3.53 -12.42 6.60
N HIS A 324 2.94 -13.40 5.94
CA HIS A 324 1.59 -13.86 6.23
C HIS A 324 1.60 -14.98 7.27
N PHE A 325 0.54 -15.06 8.06
CA PHE A 325 0.40 -16.08 9.08
C PHE A 325 -1.03 -16.61 9.18
N GLY A 326 -1.18 -17.80 9.78
CA GLY A 326 -2.49 -18.39 10.07
C GLY A 326 -2.45 -19.35 11.28
N ALA A 327 -3.52 -19.36 12.07
CA ALA A 327 -3.69 -20.31 13.18
C ALA A 327 -5.16 -20.44 13.61
N VAL A 328 -5.49 -21.56 14.27
CA VAL A 328 -6.80 -21.78 14.91
C VAL A 328 -6.58 -22.29 16.33
N ASP A 329 -6.87 -21.46 17.32
CA ASP A 329 -6.66 -21.78 18.73
C ASP A 329 -7.49 -20.89 19.66
N ASN A 330 -7.27 -20.99 20.97
CA ASN A 330 -7.84 -20.08 21.95
C ASN A 330 -7.50 -18.61 21.57
N PRO A 331 -8.51 -17.71 21.53
CA PRO A 331 -8.32 -16.33 21.08
C PRO A 331 -7.33 -15.53 21.93
N GLU A 332 -7.21 -15.82 23.23
CA GLU A 332 -6.27 -15.14 24.13
C GLU A 332 -4.84 -15.56 23.86
N ILE A 333 -4.61 -16.86 23.62
CA ILE A 333 -3.28 -17.39 23.24
C ILE A 333 -2.83 -16.78 21.91
N LEU A 334 -3.73 -16.76 20.92
CA LEU A 334 -3.43 -16.15 19.61
C LEU A 334 -3.14 -14.66 19.74
N ALA A 335 -3.99 -13.91 20.45
CA ALA A 335 -3.80 -12.48 20.66
C ALA A 335 -2.46 -12.19 21.38
N TYR A 336 -2.12 -12.99 22.40
CA TYR A 336 -0.87 -12.83 23.12
C TYR A 336 0.34 -13.12 22.22
N GLY A 337 0.35 -14.22 21.48
CA GLY A 337 1.44 -14.55 20.56
C GLY A 337 1.63 -13.50 19.45
N LEU A 338 0.53 -13.00 18.90
CA LEU A 338 0.55 -11.93 17.89
C LEU A 338 1.03 -10.60 18.47
N LYS A 339 0.65 -10.27 19.71
CA LYS A 339 1.17 -9.12 20.44
C LYS A 339 2.68 -9.22 20.65
N GLN A 340 3.18 -10.37 21.08
CA GLN A 340 4.62 -10.61 21.25
C GLN A 340 5.38 -10.47 19.93
N ALA A 341 4.78 -10.90 18.81
CA ALA A 341 5.37 -10.70 17.48
C ALA A 341 5.38 -9.22 17.06
N LEU A 342 4.32 -8.46 17.34
CA LEU A 342 4.31 -6.99 17.12
C LEU A 342 5.44 -6.30 17.88
N GLU A 343 5.75 -6.75 19.09
CA GLU A 343 6.85 -6.20 19.92
C GLU A 343 8.25 -6.47 19.34
N GLN A 344 8.38 -7.35 18.34
CA GLN A 344 9.62 -7.56 17.57
C GLN A 344 9.77 -6.60 16.39
N THR A 345 8.89 -5.61 16.25
CA THR A 345 8.82 -4.71 15.10
C THR A 345 8.77 -3.24 15.51
N ASN A 346 9.17 -2.35 14.61
CA ASN A 346 9.06 -0.90 14.81
C ASN A 346 7.62 -0.38 14.60
N THR A 347 6.73 -0.77 15.49
CA THR A 347 5.28 -0.56 15.37
C THR A 347 4.74 0.44 16.37
N ILE A 348 3.80 1.27 15.92
CA ILE A 348 3.02 2.13 16.81
C ILE A 348 1.94 1.28 17.47
N ILE A 349 2.26 0.78 18.65
CA ILE A 349 1.33 0.13 19.55
C ILE A 349 0.71 1.25 20.40
N GLY A 350 -0.59 1.48 20.21
CA GLY A 350 -1.35 2.57 20.85
C GLY A 350 -1.35 2.53 22.37
#